data_AF-A0A6A8QC64-F1
#
_entry.id   AF-A0A6A8QC64-F1
#
_cell.length_a   1.000
_cell.length_b   1.000
_cell.length_c   1.000
_cell.angle_alpha   90.00
_cell.angle_beta   90.00
_cell.angle_gamma   90.00
#
_symmetry.space_group_name_H-M   'P 1'
#
loop_
_entity.id
_entity.type
_entity.pdbx_description
1 polymer ?
#
loop_
_entity_poly.entity_id
_entity_poly.type
_entity_poly.pdbx_seq_one_letter_code
_entity_poly.pdbx_strand_id
1 'polypeptide(L)'
;MTHDDRQPNWLPMREKLRRALTQAGATAQREALAAIIDAIVQQFESSAPTAWEAHFLMHAIWHLDEGYVAVAAEEISSVLKPRSEQAADGFAPPRTFAAAGRRSQGAWVAA
;
A
#
# COMPACT_ATOMS: atom_id res chain seq x y z
N MET A 1 5.24 16.09 -22.53
CA MET A 1 4.58 16.17 -21.21
C MET A 1 5.50 15.46 -20.23
N THR A 2 6.15 16.20 -19.33
CA THR A 2 7.04 15.62 -18.31
C THR A 2 6.18 15.06 -17.19
N HIS A 3 6.17 13.73 -17.04
CA HIS A 3 5.64 13.09 -15.84
C HIS A 3 6.43 13.63 -14.64
N ASP A 4 5.74 14.12 -13.62
CA ASP A 4 6.38 14.54 -12.38
C ASP A 4 6.74 13.24 -11.63
N ASP A 5 7.93 12.70 -11.95
CA ASP A 5 8.53 11.45 -11.43
C ASP A 5 8.96 11.60 -9.94
N ARG A 6 8.19 12.34 -9.15
CA ARG A 6 8.47 12.49 -7.72
C ARG A 6 8.06 11.19 -7.03
N GLN A 7 9.05 10.52 -6.47
CA GLN A 7 8.84 9.35 -5.62
C GLN A 7 7.76 9.64 -4.54
N PRO A 8 6.91 8.66 -4.18
CA PRO A 8 5.94 8.83 -3.11
C PRO A 8 6.63 9.23 -1.80
N ASN A 9 6.07 10.21 -1.07
CA ASN A 9 6.56 10.52 0.27
C ASN A 9 6.16 9.39 1.24
N TRP A 10 7.13 8.55 1.62
CA TRP A 10 6.92 7.38 2.48
C TRP A 10 6.84 7.71 3.97
N LEU A 11 7.23 8.91 4.43
CA LEU A 11 7.26 9.27 5.85
C LEU A 11 5.92 9.02 6.58
N PRO A 12 4.76 9.49 6.07
CA PRO A 12 3.48 9.23 6.72
C PRO A 12 3.12 7.74 6.76
N MET A 13 3.55 6.97 5.75
CA MET A 13 3.26 5.53 5.66
C MET A 13 4.16 4.73 6.62
N ARG A 14 5.43 5.12 6.77
CA ARG A 14 6.34 4.54 7.78
C ARG A 14 5.80 4.75 9.19
N GLU A 15 5.23 5.93 9.48
CA GLU A 15 4.60 6.18 10.78
C GLU A 15 3.38 5.29 11.01
N LYS A 16 2.52 5.10 10.00
CA LYS A 16 1.40 4.14 10.09
C LYS A 16 1.89 2.71 10.33
N LEU A 17 2.91 2.26 9.61
CA LEU A 17 3.50 0.94 9.78
C LEU A 17 4.02 0.73 11.21
N ARG A 18 4.69 1.76 11.75
CA ARG A 18 5.16 1.77 13.14
C ARG A 18 4.00 1.63 14.13
N ARG A 19 2.89 2.36 13.91
CA ARG A 19 1.70 2.25 14.77
C ARG A 19 1.10 0.85 14.75
N ALA A 20 1.01 0.23 13.58
CA ALA A 20 0.51 -1.15 13.43
C ALA A 20 1.29 -2.14 14.31
N LEU A 21 2.61 -1.98 14.41
CA LEU A 21 3.50 -2.79 15.24
C LEU A 21 3.34 -2.51 16.75
N THR A 22 2.98 -1.29 17.13
CA THR A 22 2.87 -0.89 18.55
C THR A 22 1.49 -1.09 19.16
N GLN A 23 0.47 -1.44 18.38
CA GLN A 23 -0.85 -1.76 18.93
C GLN A 23 -0.76 -2.99 19.84
N ALA A 24 -1.23 -2.84 21.09
CA ALA A 24 -1.26 -3.93 22.06
C ALA A 24 -1.99 -5.15 21.47
N GLY A 25 -1.30 -6.30 21.42
CA GLY A 25 -1.82 -7.52 20.80
C GLY A 25 -1.43 -7.74 19.33
N ALA A 26 -0.39 -7.06 18.82
CA ALA A 26 0.17 -7.39 17.50
C ALA A 26 0.53 -8.89 17.44
N THR A 27 -0.07 -9.61 16.50
CA THR A 27 0.21 -11.02 16.28
C THR A 27 1.50 -11.20 15.50
N ALA A 28 2.16 -12.35 15.64
CA ALA A 28 3.38 -12.66 14.88
C ALA A 28 3.21 -12.51 13.36
N GLN A 29 2.00 -12.72 12.83
CA GLN A 29 1.68 -12.52 11.42
C GLN A 29 1.76 -11.04 11.00
N ARG A 30 1.28 -10.13 11.86
CA ARG A 30 1.33 -8.69 11.62
C ARG A 30 2.77 -8.18 11.63
N GLU A 31 3.58 -8.66 12.57
CA GLU A 31 5.01 -8.33 12.65
C GLU A 31 5.77 -8.82 11.41
N ALA A 32 5.53 -10.07 10.99
CA ALA A 32 6.16 -10.63 9.81
C ALA A 32 5.79 -9.84 8.55
N LEU A 33 4.51 -9.49 8.38
CA LEU A 33 4.06 -8.72 7.22
C LEU A 33 4.59 -7.29 7.23
N ALA A 34 4.68 -6.66 8.40
CA ALA A 34 5.28 -5.33 8.52
C ALA A 34 6.76 -5.32 8.13
N ALA A 35 7.51 -6.37 8.48
CA ALA A 35 8.92 -6.50 8.09
C ALA A 35 9.09 -6.64 6.57
N ILE A 36 8.20 -7.40 5.90
CA ILE A 36 8.18 -7.50 4.44
C ILE A 36 7.90 -6.13 3.80
N ILE A 37 6.88 -5.43 4.30
CA ILE A 37 6.52 -4.09 3.82
C ILE A 37 7.71 -3.13 3.96
N ASP A 38 8.40 -3.10 5.09
CA ASP A 38 9.53 -2.20 5.30
C ASP A 38 10.68 -2.50 4.32
N ALA A 39 10.96 -3.78 4.05
CA ALA A 39 11.96 -4.18 3.06
C ALA A 39 11.61 -3.69 1.64
N ILE A 40 10.33 -3.77 1.24
CA ILE A 40 9.87 -3.26 -0.05
C ILE A 40 9.99 -1.72 -0.11
N VAL A 41 9.62 -1.01 0.95
CA VAL A 41 9.77 0.45 1.02
C VAL A 41 11.24 0.85 0.86
N GLN A 42 12.16 0.18 1.56
CA GLN A 42 13.61 0.41 1.44
C GLN A 42 14.09 0.17 0.00
N GLN A 43 13.61 -0.88 -0.66
CA GLN A 43 13.93 -1.13 -2.06
C GLN A 43 13.44 0.03 -2.96
N PHE A 44 12.20 0.49 -2.77
CA PHE A 44 11.60 1.56 -3.57
C PHE A 44 12.21 2.94 -3.35
N GLU A 45 12.81 3.19 -2.19
CA GLU A 45 13.64 4.39 -1.97
C GLU A 45 14.85 4.42 -2.92
N SER A 46 15.38 3.24 -3.31
CA SER A 46 16.52 3.13 -4.25
C SER A 46 16.13 3.01 -5.72
N SER A 47 14.98 2.41 -6.05
CA SER A 47 14.66 2.02 -7.43
C SER A 47 13.42 2.69 -8.03
N ALA A 48 12.72 3.53 -7.27
CA ALA A 48 11.41 4.12 -7.60
C ALA A 48 10.32 3.08 -7.98
N PRO A 49 9.16 3.09 -7.30
CA PRO A 49 8.07 2.17 -7.62
C PRO A 49 7.34 2.58 -8.90
N THR A 50 6.66 1.64 -9.54
CA THR A 50 5.58 1.98 -10.48
C THR A 50 4.37 2.55 -9.72
N ALA A 51 3.46 3.20 -10.44
CA ALA A 51 2.21 3.67 -9.84
C ALA A 51 1.34 2.52 -9.27
N TRP A 52 1.39 1.34 -9.90
CA TRP A 52 0.74 0.12 -9.40
C TRP A 52 1.35 -0.32 -8.08
N GLU A 53 2.68 -0.51 -8.06
CA GLU A 53 3.43 -0.94 -6.89
C GLU A 53 3.21 0.00 -5.70
N ALA A 54 3.26 1.31 -5.95
CA ALA A 54 3.01 2.31 -4.91
C ALA A 54 1.56 2.26 -4.37
N HIS A 55 0.56 2.10 -5.25
CA HIS A 55 -0.85 2.03 -4.88
C HIS A 55 -1.12 0.87 -3.91
N PHE A 56 -0.71 -0.35 -4.31
CA PHE A 56 -0.93 -1.56 -3.53
C PHE A 56 -0.13 -1.57 -2.23
N LEU A 57 1.12 -1.07 -2.24
CA LEU A 57 1.92 -0.99 -1.02
C LEU A 57 1.31 -0.03 0.01
N MET A 58 0.78 1.11 -0.44
CA MET A 58 0.08 2.05 0.43
C MET A 58 -1.19 1.44 1.04
N HIS A 59 -1.96 0.69 0.25
CA HIS A 59 -3.14 -0.03 0.74
C HIS A 59 -2.78 -1.10 1.75
N ALA A 60 -1.73 -1.90 1.49
CA ALA A 60 -1.23 -2.90 2.42
C ALA A 60 -0.88 -2.29 3.79
N ILE A 61 -0.15 -1.17 3.81
CA ILE A 61 0.21 -0.45 5.04
C ILE A 61 -1.04 0.01 5.78
N TRP A 62 -2.03 0.52 5.07
CA TRP A 62 -3.27 0.97 5.68
C TRP A 62 -4.08 -0.19 6.27
N HIS A 63 -4.29 -1.28 5.53
CA HIS A 63 -5.00 -2.46 6.02
C HIS A 63 -4.28 -3.10 7.22
N LEU A 64 -2.95 -3.07 7.24
CA LEU A 64 -2.18 -3.57 8.37
C LEU A 64 -2.39 -2.75 9.65
N ASP A 65 -2.42 -1.41 9.54
CA ASP A 65 -2.71 -0.46 10.64
C ASP A 65 -4.11 -0.70 11.22
N GLU A 66 -5.10 -0.94 10.35
CA GLU A 66 -6.49 -1.25 10.73
C GLU A 66 -6.69 -2.68 11.26
N GLY A 67 -5.71 -3.58 11.11
CA GLY A 67 -5.75 -4.96 11.62
C GLY A 67 -6.26 -6.02 10.65
N TYR A 68 -6.46 -5.66 9.39
CA TYR A 68 -6.87 -6.58 8.33
C TYR A 68 -5.66 -7.28 7.69
N VAL A 69 -4.99 -8.16 8.45
CA VAL A 69 -3.72 -8.82 8.04
C VAL A 69 -3.86 -9.61 6.74
N ALA A 70 -4.98 -10.34 6.55
CA ALA A 70 -5.21 -11.12 5.32
C ALA A 70 -5.32 -10.22 4.07
N VAL A 71 -6.09 -9.13 4.17
CA VAL A 71 -6.24 -8.16 3.07
C VAL A 71 -4.91 -7.47 2.78
N ALA A 72 -4.15 -7.09 3.82
CA ALA A 72 -2.82 -6.53 3.63
C ALA A 72 -1.87 -7.50 2.89
N ALA A 73 -1.96 -8.80 3.15
CA ALA A 73 -1.16 -9.81 2.46
C ALA A 73 -1.55 -9.98 0.98
N GLU A 74 -2.84 -9.87 0.66
CA GLU A 74 -3.34 -9.85 -0.73
C GLU A 74 -2.80 -8.63 -1.49
N GLU A 75 -2.83 -7.45 -0.87
CA GLU A 75 -2.28 -6.24 -1.50
C GLU A 75 -0.76 -6.35 -1.73
N ILE A 76 -0.01 -6.97 -0.81
CA ILE A 76 1.42 -7.24 -1.00
C ILE A 76 1.65 -8.23 -2.14
N SER A 77 0.80 -9.24 -2.28
CA SER A 77 0.87 -10.17 -3.41
C SER A 77 0.71 -9.42 -4.73
N SER A 78 -0.16 -8.41 -4.79
CA SER A 78 -0.30 -7.51 -5.96
C SER A 78 0.94 -6.65 -6.22
N VAL A 79 1.65 -6.18 -5.18
CA VAL A 79 2.94 -5.46 -5.35
C VAL A 79 4.00 -6.36 -5.98
N LEU A 80 4.04 -7.64 -5.58
CA LEU A 80 5.07 -8.59 -6.00
C LEU A 80 4.83 -9.21 -7.39
N LYS A 81 3.67 -8.97 -8.01
CA LYS A 81 3.38 -9.43 -9.37
C LYS A 81 4.41 -8.90 -10.37
N PRO A 82 4.86 -9.71 -11.35
CA PRO A 82 5.70 -9.23 -12.45
C PRO A 82 5.07 -8.03 -13.16
N ARG A 83 5.88 -7.03 -13.52
CA ARG A 83 5.39 -5.80 -14.19
C ARG A 83 4.66 -6.07 -15.51
N SER A 84 5.02 -7.15 -16.21
CA SER A 84 4.30 -7.61 -17.40
C SER A 84 2.85 -7.98 -17.12
N GLU A 85 2.56 -8.49 -15.92
CA GLU A 85 1.22 -8.87 -15.47
C GLU A 85 0.45 -7.67 -14.90
N GLN A 86 1.14 -6.69 -14.30
CA GLN A 86 0.53 -5.45 -13.81
C GLN A 86 -0.16 -4.64 -14.94
N ALA A 87 0.41 -4.66 -16.15
CA ALA A 87 -0.18 -4.01 -17.32
C ALA A 87 -1.37 -4.79 -17.91
N ALA A 88 -1.38 -6.11 -17.76
CA ALA A 88 -2.44 -6.98 -18.28
C ALA A 88 -3.74 -6.87 -17.46
N ASP A 89 -3.64 -6.56 -16.17
CA ASP A 89 -4.78 -6.36 -15.26
C ASP A 89 -5.52 -5.01 -15.45
N GLY A 90 -5.14 -4.20 -16.44
CA GLY A 90 -5.91 -3.03 -16.88
C GLY A 90 -5.90 -1.83 -15.92
N PHE A 91 -4.86 -1.68 -15.11
CA PHE A 91 -4.74 -0.58 -14.16
C PHE A 91 -4.64 0.80 -14.83
N ALA A 92 -5.62 1.64 -14.55
CA ALA A 92 -5.51 3.07 -14.74
C ALA A 92 -5.18 3.72 -13.39
N PRO A 93 -3.95 4.22 -13.16
CA PRO A 93 -3.61 4.85 -11.89
C PRO A 93 -4.57 6.02 -11.59
N PRO A 94 -5.06 6.17 -10.35
CA PRO A 94 -5.91 7.28 -9.98
C PRO A 94 -5.15 8.61 -10.16
N ARG A 95 -5.76 9.56 -10.90
CA ARG A 95 -5.11 10.79 -11.37
C ARG A 95 -4.62 11.74 -10.27
N THR A 96 -4.93 11.52 -9.01
CA THR A 96 -4.49 12.39 -7.90
C THR A 96 -4.49 11.64 -6.57
N PHE A 97 -3.31 11.54 -5.94
CA PHE A 97 -3.07 10.92 -4.63
C PHE A 97 -3.72 11.66 -3.43
N ALA A 98 -4.48 12.73 -3.66
CA ALA A 98 -5.14 13.50 -2.60
C ALA A 98 -6.54 12.99 -2.21
N ALA A 99 -7.08 11.98 -2.90
CA ALA A 99 -8.47 11.52 -2.71
C ALA A 99 -8.63 10.28 -1.80
N ALA A 100 -7.55 9.58 -1.44
CA ALA A 100 -7.61 8.33 -0.66
C ALA A 100 -7.89 8.53 0.84
N GLY A 101 -7.89 9.78 1.33
CA GLY A 101 -8.16 10.11 2.74
C GLY A 101 -9.62 10.41 3.08
N ARG A 102 -10.58 10.23 2.17
CA ARG A 102 -11.99 10.63 2.39
C ARG A 102 -13.04 9.58 1.98
N ARG A 103 -12.79 8.28 2.17
CA ARG A 103 -13.85 7.25 2.06
C ARG A 103 -13.66 6.12 3.06
N SER A 104 -13.87 6.43 4.33
CA SER A 104 -14.43 5.45 5.25
C SER A 104 -15.83 5.93 5.63
N GLN A 105 -16.81 5.04 5.50
CA GLN A 105 -18.22 5.15 5.92
C GLN A 105 -19.21 5.74 4.91
N GLY A 106 -20.02 4.87 4.30
CA GLY A 106 -21.30 5.26 3.70
C GLY A 106 -21.65 4.55 2.39
N ALA A 107 -22.64 3.66 2.46
CA ALA A 107 -23.53 3.23 1.38
C ALA A 107 -22.98 2.23 0.34
N TRP A 108 -23.02 0.96 0.71
CA TRP A 108 -23.76 0.01 -0.12
C TRP A 108 -25.23 0.48 -0.17
N VAL A 109 -25.68 1.04 -1.28
CA VAL A 109 -27.10 1.08 -1.62
C VAL A 109 -27.22 0.67 -3.09
N ALA A 110 -27.83 -0.49 -3.28
CA ALA A 110 -28.35 -0.94 -4.55
C ALA A 110 -29.57 -0.10 -4.93
N ALA A 111 -29.61 0.38 -6.17
CA ALA A 111 -30.80 0.62 -6.99
C ALA A 111 -30.35 0.86 -8.44
#